data_AF-A0A1H1WZL1-F1
#
_entry.id   AF-A0A1H1WZL1-F1
#
_cell.length_a   1.000
_cell.length_b   1.000
_cell.length_c   1.000
_cell.angle_alpha   90.00
_cell.angle_beta   90.00
_cell.angle_gamma   90.00
#
_symmetry.space_group_name_H-M   'P 1'
#
loop_
_entity.id
_entity.type
_entity.pdbx_description
1 polymer ?
#
loop_
_entity_poly.entity_id
_entity_poly.type
_entity_poly.pdbx_seq_one_letter_code
_entity_poly.pdbx_strand_id
1 'polypeptide(L)'
;MTPTPESGGVEIGDWPTWGAFILASISLAWQFFNEWRSSRKQKLNYSLSRIEAIMSIVTEIRTLAMSYWLQPENVSARDGLMLVQHLRELSVSVSRYEKILWHGASTDVLRLKVETTGANFQVASRSQLPPDDPFIKKFMATAADLDRRLKDLKDDLER
;
A
#
# COMPACT_ATOMS: atom_id res chain seq x y z
N MET A 1 -9.65 -54.70 -62.20
CA MET A 1 -8.74 -53.72 -61.58
C MET A 1 -9.53 -52.99 -60.52
N THR A 2 -9.26 -53.33 -59.26
CA THR A 2 -9.96 -52.89 -58.05
C THR A 2 -9.53 -51.48 -57.64
N PRO A 3 -10.47 -50.63 -57.16
CA PRO A 3 -10.15 -49.30 -56.63
C PRO A 3 -9.45 -49.39 -55.27
N THR A 4 -8.52 -48.48 -55.02
CA THR A 4 -7.77 -48.30 -53.76
C THR A 4 -8.64 -47.69 -52.65
N PRO A 5 -8.41 -48.04 -51.36
CA PRO A 5 -9.20 -47.54 -50.24
C PRO A 5 -8.65 -46.21 -49.68
N GLU A 6 -9.60 -45.29 -49.49
CA GLU A 6 -9.83 -44.48 -48.28
C GLU A 6 -8.67 -43.62 -47.74
N SER A 7 -8.62 -42.38 -48.24
CA SER A 7 -8.09 -41.25 -47.47
C SER A 7 -9.10 -40.88 -46.36
N GLY A 8 -9.04 -41.57 -45.23
CA GLY A 8 -9.69 -41.17 -43.99
C GLY A 8 -8.95 -40.03 -43.30
N GLY A 9 -8.62 -38.96 -44.03
CA GLY A 9 -8.18 -37.71 -43.45
C GLY A 9 -9.42 -36.96 -43.01
N VAL A 10 -9.60 -36.76 -41.71
CA VAL A 10 -10.68 -35.93 -41.17
C VAL A 10 -10.47 -34.52 -41.72
N GLU A 11 -11.25 -34.16 -42.73
CA GLU A 11 -11.28 -32.79 -43.26
C GLU A 11 -11.73 -31.87 -42.12
N ILE A 12 -10.92 -30.85 -41.84
CA ILE A 12 -11.21 -29.79 -40.86
C ILE A 12 -12.51 -29.00 -41.24
N GLY A 13 -13.13 -29.31 -42.39
CA GLY A 13 -14.39 -28.77 -42.87
C GLY A 13 -15.66 -29.42 -42.33
N ASP A 14 -15.60 -30.54 -41.59
CA ASP A 14 -16.80 -31.32 -41.18
C ASP A 14 -17.01 -31.37 -39.65
N TRP A 15 -16.64 -30.30 -38.95
CA TRP A 15 -16.97 -30.17 -37.53
C TRP A 15 -18.39 -29.61 -37.39
N PRO A 16 -19.32 -30.27 -36.68
CA PRO A 16 -20.68 -29.76 -36.54
C PRO A 16 -20.69 -28.38 -35.88
N THR A 17 -21.63 -27.51 -36.29
CA THR A 17 -21.80 -26.15 -35.76
C THR A 17 -21.93 -26.10 -34.23
N TRP A 18 -22.46 -27.15 -33.60
CA TRP A 18 -22.50 -27.27 -32.13
C TRP A 18 -21.10 -27.38 -31.49
N GLY A 19 -20.11 -27.94 -32.19
CA GLY A 19 -18.72 -28.00 -31.74
C GLY A 19 -18.06 -26.61 -31.69
N ALA A 20 -18.35 -25.75 -32.67
CA ALA A 20 -17.90 -24.37 -32.68
C ALA A 20 -18.50 -23.55 -31.52
N PHE A 21 -19.78 -23.79 -31.18
CA PHE A 21 -20.41 -23.15 -30.01
C PHE A 21 -19.78 -23.59 -28.68
N ILE A 22 -19.39 -24.86 -28.55
CA ILE A 22 -18.69 -25.36 -27.35
C ILE A 22 -17.32 -24.70 -27.23
N LEU A 23 -16.53 -24.66 -28.31
CA LEU A 23 -15.21 -24.03 -28.31
C LEU A 23 -15.29 -22.53 -28.02
N ALA A 24 -16.26 -21.83 -28.60
CA ALA A 24 -16.51 -20.42 -28.30
C ALA A 24 -16.89 -20.20 -26.83
N SER A 25 -17.73 -21.08 -26.25
CA SER A 25 -18.13 -21.00 -24.84
C SER A 25 -16.95 -21.27 -23.90
N ILE A 26 -16.09 -22.25 -24.21
CA ILE A 26 -14.87 -22.53 -23.46
C ILE A 26 -13.89 -21.35 -23.55
N SER A 27 -13.72 -20.78 -24.75
CA SER A 27 -12.87 -19.61 -24.96
C SER A 27 -13.35 -18.39 -24.16
N LEU A 28 -14.66 -18.12 -24.16
CA LEU A 28 -15.26 -17.01 -23.43
C LEU A 28 -15.15 -17.23 -21.91
N ALA A 29 -15.38 -18.45 -21.43
CA ALA A 29 -15.17 -18.81 -20.01
C ALA A 29 -13.70 -18.64 -19.60
N TRP A 30 -12.75 -18.99 -20.47
CA TRP A 30 -11.32 -18.82 -20.22
C TRP A 30 -10.92 -17.34 -20.22
N GLN A 31 -11.42 -16.54 -21.16
CA GLN A 31 -11.23 -15.09 -21.20
C GLN A 31 -11.76 -14.43 -19.93
N PHE A 32 -13.01 -14.76 -19.54
CA PHE A 32 -13.62 -14.25 -18.31
C PHE A 32 -12.80 -14.62 -17.06
N PHE A 33 -12.33 -15.87 -16.97
CA PHE A 33 -11.51 -16.32 -15.85
C PHE A 33 -10.15 -15.60 -15.80
N ASN A 34 -9.54 -15.34 -16.96
CA ASN A 34 -8.29 -14.63 -17.06
C ASN A 34 -8.46 -13.14 -16.71
N GLU A 35 -9.51 -12.49 -17.21
CA GLU A 35 -9.88 -11.12 -16.87
C GLU A 35 -10.17 -10.95 -15.38
N TRP A 36 -10.89 -11.91 -14.79
CA TRP A 36 -11.18 -11.92 -13.36
C TRP A 36 -9.91 -12.06 -12.51
N ARG A 37 -8.99 -12.97 -12.88
CA ARG A 37 -7.68 -13.07 -12.24
C ARG A 37 -6.85 -11.79 -12.40
N SER A 38 -6.84 -11.21 -13.59
CA SER A 38 -6.13 -9.96 -13.88
C SER A 38 -6.66 -8.81 -13.03
N SER A 39 -7.98 -8.65 -12.96
CA SER A 39 -8.63 -7.61 -12.14
C SER A 39 -8.31 -7.78 -10.65
N ARG A 40 -8.31 -9.02 -10.15
CA ARG A 40 -7.90 -9.31 -8.76
C ARG A 40 -6.44 -8.92 -8.50
N LYS A 41 -5.53 -9.30 -9.40
CA LYS A 41 -4.11 -8.93 -9.31
C LYS A 41 -3.92 -7.41 -9.33
N GLN A 42 -4.65 -6.70 -10.19
CA GLN A 42 -4.59 -5.22 -10.24
C GLN A 42 -5.05 -4.58 -8.93
N LYS A 43 -6.14 -5.08 -8.32
CA LYS A 43 -6.63 -4.58 -7.02
C LYS A 43 -5.64 -4.84 -5.89
N LEU A 44 -5.01 -6.01 -5.88
CA LEU A 44 -3.96 -6.34 -4.89
C LEU A 44 -2.74 -5.43 -5.07
N ASN A 45 -2.22 -5.31 -6.28
CA ASN A 45 -1.07 -4.44 -6.57
C ASN A 45 -1.36 -2.97 -6.23
N TYR A 46 -2.59 -2.50 -6.50
CA TYR A 46 -3.02 -1.18 -6.07
C TYR A 46 -2.94 -1.05 -4.55
N SER A 47 -3.51 -2.00 -3.81
CA SER A 47 -3.52 -1.98 -2.34
C SER A 47 -2.11 -2.01 -1.75
N LEU A 48 -1.23 -2.87 -2.27
CA LEU A 48 0.18 -2.95 -1.88
C LEU A 48 0.90 -1.62 -2.11
N SER A 49 0.77 -1.03 -3.31
CA SER A 49 1.40 0.27 -3.59
C SER A 49 0.95 1.40 -2.65
N ARG A 50 -0.29 1.34 -2.15
CA ARG A 50 -0.78 2.33 -1.17
C ARG A 50 -0.21 2.10 0.21
N ILE A 51 -0.07 0.85 0.64
CA ILE A 51 0.57 0.52 1.91
C ILE A 51 2.04 0.96 1.88
N GLU A 52 2.77 0.68 0.80
CA GLU A 52 4.17 1.11 0.64
C GLU A 52 4.32 2.63 0.67
N ALA A 53 3.41 3.37 0.01
CA ALA A 53 3.40 4.82 0.07
C ALA A 53 3.19 5.33 1.50
N ILE A 54 2.28 4.71 2.26
CA ILE A 54 2.02 5.08 3.67
C ILE A 54 3.26 4.75 4.53
N MET A 55 3.90 3.61 4.33
CA MET A 55 5.15 3.24 5.02
C MET A 55 6.28 4.25 4.77
N SER A 56 6.42 4.72 3.52
CA SER A 56 7.39 5.76 3.17
C SER A 56 7.13 7.03 3.97
N ILE A 57 5.87 7.49 4.02
CA ILE A 57 5.48 8.70 4.76
C ILE A 57 5.77 8.53 6.27
N VAL A 58 5.47 7.36 6.86
CA VAL A 58 5.78 7.09 8.28
C VAL A 58 7.29 7.15 8.54
N THR A 59 8.10 6.63 7.62
CA THR A 59 9.57 6.67 7.72
C THR A 59 10.11 8.09 7.61
N GLU A 60 9.55 8.90 6.70
CA GLU A 60 9.89 10.32 6.56
C GLU A 60 9.51 11.12 7.80
N ILE A 61 8.30 10.92 8.34
CA ILE A 61 7.85 11.54 9.61
C ILE A 61 8.83 11.21 10.73
N ARG A 62 9.23 9.95 10.87
CA ARG A 62 10.19 9.52 11.90
C ARG A 62 11.52 10.26 11.76
N THR A 63 12.03 10.38 10.54
CA THR A 63 13.32 11.02 10.25
C THR A 63 13.25 12.53 10.50
N LEU A 64 12.21 13.19 10.00
CA LEU A 64 11.98 14.63 10.19
C LEU A 64 11.70 14.97 11.66
N ALA A 65 10.98 14.11 12.38
CA ALA A 65 10.73 14.29 13.81
C ALA A 65 12.02 14.20 14.62
N MET A 66 12.92 13.27 14.30
CA MET A 66 14.25 13.24 14.93
C MET A 66 15.06 14.50 14.59
N SER A 67 15.12 14.87 13.31
CA SER A 67 15.87 16.06 12.87
C SER A 67 15.35 17.32 13.55
N TYR A 68 14.03 17.47 13.63
CA TYR A 68 13.37 18.50 14.41
C TYR A 68 13.83 18.39 15.87
N TRP A 69 13.41 17.40 16.66
CA TRP A 69 13.68 17.42 18.10
C TRP A 69 15.16 17.43 18.54
N LEU A 70 16.06 16.86 17.74
CA LEU A 70 17.48 16.74 18.09
C LEU A 70 18.34 17.91 17.63
N GLN A 71 17.92 18.70 16.64
CA GLN A 71 18.71 19.83 16.14
C GLN A 71 18.19 21.16 16.65
N PRO A 72 19.08 22.17 16.78
CA PRO A 72 18.66 23.52 17.10
C PRO A 72 17.73 24.10 16.02
N GLU A 73 16.87 25.03 16.41
CA GLU A 73 15.78 25.56 15.58
C GLU A 73 16.27 26.21 14.29
N ASN A 74 17.38 26.93 14.36
CA ASN A 74 17.98 27.62 13.20
C ASN A 74 18.32 26.68 12.03
N VAL A 75 18.55 25.38 12.31
CA VAL A 75 18.85 24.38 11.28
C VAL A 75 17.61 23.59 10.85
N SER A 76 16.64 23.41 11.75
CA SER A 76 15.54 22.44 11.63
C SER A 76 14.15 23.06 11.44
N ALA A 77 14.04 24.38 11.32
CA ALA A 77 12.77 25.06 11.07
C ALA A 77 12.07 24.54 9.80
N ARG A 78 12.85 24.26 8.74
CA ARG A 78 12.36 23.65 7.50
C ARG A 78 11.82 22.23 7.76
N ASP A 79 12.51 21.45 8.58
CA ASP A 79 12.10 20.08 8.90
C ASP A 79 10.78 20.07 9.68
N GLY A 80 10.55 21.06 10.54
CA GLY A 80 9.27 21.25 11.23
C GLY A 80 8.11 21.56 10.27
N LEU A 81 8.36 22.31 9.19
CA LEU A 81 7.37 22.55 8.13
C LEU A 81 7.07 21.28 7.34
N MET A 82 8.11 20.57 6.92
CA MET A 82 7.95 19.30 6.20
C MET A 82 7.23 18.26 7.07
N LEU A 83 7.58 18.16 8.35
CA LEU A 83 6.95 17.25 9.30
C LEU A 83 5.43 17.45 9.39
N VAL A 84 4.98 18.70 9.49
CA VAL A 84 3.54 19.02 9.51
C VAL A 84 2.86 18.61 8.21
N GLN A 85 3.52 18.84 7.07
CA GLN A 85 3.02 18.42 5.77
C GLN A 85 2.89 16.89 5.68
N HIS A 86 3.93 16.14 6.03
CA HIS A 86 3.89 14.68 5.97
C HIS A 86 2.87 14.09 6.96
N LEU A 87 2.70 14.66 8.16
CA LEU A 87 1.63 14.27 9.09
C LEU A 87 0.24 14.49 8.50
N ARG A 88 0.04 15.58 7.76
CA ARG A 88 -1.21 15.85 7.04
C ARG A 88 -1.42 14.85 5.91
N GLU A 89 -0.39 14.59 5.10
CA GLU A 89 -0.43 13.62 4.00
C GLU A 89 -0.71 12.20 4.51
N LEU A 90 -0.10 11.81 5.63
CA LEU A 90 -0.37 10.54 6.30
C LEU A 90 -1.84 10.45 6.75
N SER A 91 -2.35 11.49 7.41
CA SER A 91 -3.74 11.54 7.88
C SER A 91 -4.73 11.39 6.72
N VAL A 92 -4.50 12.09 5.62
CA VAL A 92 -5.34 12.00 4.41
C VAL A 92 -5.24 10.63 3.76
N SER A 93 -4.03 10.08 3.65
CA SER A 93 -3.79 8.78 3.03
C SER A 93 -4.45 7.66 3.83
N VAL A 94 -4.26 7.64 5.15
CA VAL A 94 -4.85 6.63 6.03
C VAL A 94 -6.37 6.75 6.05
N SER A 95 -6.93 7.96 6.13
CA SER A 95 -8.39 8.14 6.07
C SER A 95 -8.98 7.67 4.74
N ARG A 96 -8.30 7.92 3.62
CA ARG A 96 -8.74 7.48 2.29
C ARG A 96 -8.68 5.97 2.13
N TYR A 97 -7.67 5.32 2.70
CA TYR A 97 -7.40 3.89 2.54
C TYR A 97 -7.73 3.07 3.78
N GLU A 98 -8.54 3.59 4.71
CA GLU A 98 -8.88 2.93 5.97
C GLU A 98 -9.50 1.53 5.75
N LYS A 99 -10.26 1.35 4.67
CA LYS A 99 -10.84 0.06 4.29
C LYS A 99 -9.81 -1.01 3.91
N ILE A 100 -8.61 -0.59 3.47
CA ILE A 100 -7.50 -1.48 3.11
C ILE A 100 -6.62 -1.75 4.33
N LEU A 101 -6.55 -0.77 5.23
CA LEU A 101 -5.81 -0.86 6.49
C LEU A 101 -6.65 -1.60 7.55
N TRP A 102 -6.39 -1.31 8.83
CA TRP A 102 -7.16 -1.80 9.96
C TRP A 102 -8.16 -0.75 10.47
N HIS A 103 -9.19 -1.24 11.15
CA HIS A 103 -10.14 -0.36 11.83
C HIS A 103 -9.43 0.46 12.90
N GLY A 104 -9.62 1.79 12.87
CA GLY A 104 -8.96 2.69 13.80
C GLY A 104 -7.55 3.12 13.39
N ALA A 105 -7.08 2.82 12.18
CA ALA A 105 -5.80 3.32 11.67
C ALA A 105 -5.70 4.86 11.73
N SER A 106 -6.81 5.56 11.47
CA SER A 106 -6.91 7.02 11.60
C SER A 106 -6.62 7.49 13.04
N THR A 107 -7.05 6.71 14.05
CA THR A 107 -6.79 7.00 15.48
C THR A 107 -5.33 6.80 15.83
N ASP A 108 -4.68 5.75 15.29
CA ASP A 108 -3.26 5.50 15.51
C ASP A 108 -2.40 6.61 14.89
N VAL A 109 -2.77 7.11 13.70
CA VAL A 109 -2.12 8.28 13.08
C VAL A 109 -2.34 9.55 13.90
N LEU A 110 -3.54 9.77 14.44
CA LEU A 110 -3.80 10.90 15.32
C LEU A 110 -2.91 10.85 16.56
N ARG A 111 -2.74 9.66 17.14
CA ARG A 111 -1.83 9.44 18.26
C ARG A 111 -0.39 9.78 17.89
N LEU A 112 0.10 9.29 16.75
CA LEU A 112 1.43 9.64 16.25
C LEU A 112 1.57 11.16 16.12
N LYS A 113 0.61 11.83 15.48
CA LYS A 113 0.63 13.29 15.32
C LYS A 113 0.74 14.04 16.65
N VAL A 114 -0.06 13.65 17.64
CA VAL A 114 -0.04 14.24 18.98
C VAL A 114 1.31 14.01 19.65
N GLU A 115 1.84 12.78 19.59
CA GLU A 115 3.12 12.42 20.22
C GLU A 115 4.32 13.04 19.52
N THR A 116 4.29 13.24 18.21
CA THR A 116 5.40 13.83 17.44
C THR A 116 5.48 15.35 17.59
N THR A 117 4.36 16.04 17.77
CA THR A 117 4.32 17.51 17.91
C THR A 117 4.10 17.96 19.37
N GLY A 118 3.85 17.04 20.29
CA GLY A 118 3.46 17.37 21.66
C GLY A 118 2.14 18.17 21.73
N ALA A 119 1.26 17.98 20.74
CA ALA A 119 0.08 18.81 20.48
C ALA A 119 0.37 20.31 20.20
N ASN A 120 1.65 20.70 20.07
CA ASN A 120 2.07 22.05 19.77
C ASN A 120 2.66 22.11 18.36
N PHE A 121 2.04 22.91 17.50
CA PHE A 121 2.53 23.10 16.14
C PHE A 121 3.64 24.15 16.14
N GLN A 122 4.82 23.79 15.62
CA GLN A 122 5.94 24.69 15.30
C GLN A 122 6.18 25.78 16.35
N VAL A 123 6.81 25.40 17.46
CA VAL A 123 7.17 26.35 18.52
C VAL A 123 8.48 27.03 18.14
N ALA A 124 8.44 28.35 17.90
CA ALA A 124 9.57 29.21 17.50
C ALA A 124 10.60 29.48 18.63
N SER A 125 10.51 28.72 19.72
CA SER A 125 11.36 28.83 20.90
C SER A 125 11.56 27.47 21.57
N ARG A 126 11.48 26.40 20.76
CA ARG A 126 11.59 25.04 21.30
C ARG A 126 13.00 24.74 21.75
N SER A 127 13.11 24.09 22.91
CA SER A 127 14.39 23.58 23.39
C SER A 127 14.80 22.34 22.58
N GLN A 128 16.08 22.24 22.29
CA GLN A 128 16.67 21.00 21.78
C GLN A 128 16.52 19.90 22.83
N LEU A 129 16.04 18.73 22.41
CA LEU A 129 15.89 17.58 23.29
C LEU A 129 17.11 16.65 23.18
N PRO A 130 17.55 16.03 24.28
CA PRO A 130 18.59 15.02 24.22
C PRO A 130 18.10 13.75 23.49
N PRO A 131 18.98 12.96 22.85
CA PRO A 131 18.59 11.72 22.16
C PRO A 131 17.86 10.70 23.05
N ASP A 132 18.16 10.72 24.35
CA ASP A 132 17.57 9.80 25.34
C ASP A 132 16.24 10.27 25.92
N ASP A 133 15.71 11.40 25.45
CA ASP A 133 14.49 12.00 25.98
C ASP A 133 13.29 11.02 25.88
N PRO A 134 12.53 10.80 26.97
CA PRO A 134 11.35 9.94 26.98
C PRO A 134 10.31 10.31 25.91
N PHE A 135 10.18 11.60 25.59
CA PHE A 135 9.29 12.09 24.54
C PHE A 135 9.70 11.55 23.17
N ILE A 136 11.01 11.59 22.86
CA ILE A 136 11.56 11.04 21.62
C ILE A 136 11.31 9.55 21.53
N LYS A 137 11.64 8.82 22.61
CA LYS A 137 11.42 7.37 22.69
C LYS A 137 9.95 7.00 22.45
N LYS A 138 9.01 7.80 22.97
CA LYS A 138 7.58 7.57 22.83
C LYS A 138 7.11 7.66 21.38
N PHE A 139 7.35 8.76 20.69
CA PHE A 139 6.88 8.89 19.30
C PHE A 139 7.62 7.92 18.37
N MET A 140 8.89 7.60 18.66
CA MET A 140 9.66 6.61 17.89
C MET A 140 9.05 5.20 18.04
N ALA A 141 8.62 4.83 19.25
CA ALA A 141 7.93 3.57 19.49
C ALA A 141 6.57 3.52 18.76
N THR A 142 5.81 4.61 18.77
CA THR A 142 4.53 4.68 18.04
C THR A 142 4.71 4.62 16.52
N ALA A 143 5.71 5.32 15.98
CA ALA A 143 6.06 5.22 14.57
C ALA A 143 6.51 3.78 14.20
N ALA A 144 7.27 3.13 15.07
CA ALA A 144 7.70 1.75 14.87
C ALA A 144 6.54 0.73 14.93
N ASP A 145 5.57 0.92 15.84
CA ASP A 145 4.37 0.05 15.87
C ASP A 145 3.51 0.22 14.61
N LEU A 146 3.34 1.47 14.14
CA LEU A 146 2.67 1.75 12.87
C LEU A 146 3.37 1.08 11.68
N ASP A 147 4.69 1.23 11.58
CA ASP A 147 5.49 0.59 10.54
C ASP A 147 5.40 -0.94 10.59
N ARG A 148 5.45 -1.53 11.79
CA ARG A 148 5.28 -2.97 11.98
C ARG A 148 3.92 -3.45 11.50
N ARG A 149 2.83 -2.78 11.88
CA ARG A 149 1.48 -3.15 11.42
C ARG A 149 1.30 -3.02 9.92
N LEU A 150 1.90 -2.00 9.31
CA LEU A 150 1.89 -1.83 7.85
C LEU A 150 2.66 -2.95 7.15
N LYS A 151 3.79 -3.39 7.71
CA LYS A 151 4.55 -4.56 7.23
C LYS A 151 3.75 -5.84 7.35
N ASP A 152 3.19 -6.11 8.53
CA ASP A 152 2.37 -7.30 8.78
C ASP A 152 1.20 -7.34 7.77
N LEU A 153 0.53 -6.21 7.53
CA LEU A 153 -0.55 -6.09 6.55
C LEU A 153 -0.07 -6.30 5.10
N LYS A 154 1.10 -5.77 4.76
CA LYS A 154 1.71 -5.97 3.44
C LYS A 154 1.99 -7.46 3.21
N ASP A 155 2.65 -8.10 4.17
CA ASP A 155 3.02 -9.52 4.10
C ASP A 155 1.76 -10.41 3.99
N ASP A 156 0.68 -10.05 4.70
CA ASP A 156 -0.59 -10.77 4.62
C ASP A 156 -1.30 -10.60 3.27
N LEU A 157 -1.09 -9.49 2.55
CA LEU A 157 -1.63 -9.26 1.20
C LEU A 157 -0.78 -9.92 0.10
N GLU A 158 0.49 -10.20 0.37
CA GLU A 158 1.40 -10.88 -0.57
C GLU A 158 1.29 -12.41 -0.52
N ARG A 159 0.72 -12.97 0.56
CA ARG A 159 0.44 -14.42 0.71
C ARG A 159 -0.75 -14.89 -0.13
#